data_AF-A0A924YDF3-F1
#
_entry.id   AF-A0A924YDF3-F1
#
_cell.length_a   1.000
_cell.length_b   1.000
_cell.length_c   1.000
_cell.angle_alpha   90.00
_cell.angle_beta   90.00
_cell.angle_gamma   90.00
#
_symmetry.space_group_name_H-M   'P 1'
#
loop_
_entity.id
_entity.type
_entity.pdbx_description
1 polymer ?
#
loop_
_entity_poly.entity_id
_entity_poly.type
_entity_poly.pdbx_seq_one_letter_code
_entity_poly.pdbx_strand_id
1 'polypeptide(L)'
;SRLASSSAEYPLVVVKSTVLPGTTQTIIIPALEAASRKQAGKDFGVCVCPEYLREKHAYADALRPPAVVIGVDDVAAGDALEALFKPFDAPIFRLSMRAAELQKYAHNLFNAVKIAFFNEMRGAADADYASELDAVFAATVLSSEGLWNASYGTRDRGPFMGSCLPKDVEAFIAWSQTEVHDATIVRAALQSNLALAKALKSANQDS
;
A
#
# COMPACT_ATOMS: atom_id res chain seq x y z
N SER A 1 -27.42 -6.82 -11.23
CA SER A 1 -25.96 -6.58 -11.17
C SER A 1 -25.46 -6.41 -12.60
N ARG A 2 -24.55 -5.47 -12.90
CA ARG A 2 -24.11 -5.23 -14.30
C ARG A 2 -23.40 -6.42 -14.96
N LEU A 3 -22.95 -7.41 -14.18
CA LEU A 3 -22.49 -8.73 -14.65
C LEU A 3 -23.61 -9.60 -15.25
N ALA A 4 -24.88 -9.27 -14.97
CA ALA A 4 -26.06 -10.01 -15.39
C ALA A 4 -26.79 -9.40 -16.61
N SER A 5 -26.37 -8.24 -17.11
CA SER A 5 -27.05 -7.59 -18.23
C SER A 5 -26.08 -6.91 -19.21
N SER A 6 -25.94 -7.55 -20.38
CA SER A 6 -25.44 -7.04 -21.67
C SER A 6 -24.08 -7.54 -22.19
N SER A 7 -24.18 -8.15 -23.39
CA SER A 7 -23.17 -8.45 -24.41
C SER A 7 -22.22 -9.65 -24.23
N ALA A 8 -21.83 -10.22 -25.37
CA ALA A 8 -21.08 -11.47 -25.58
C ALA A 8 -19.58 -11.39 -25.22
N GLU A 9 -19.19 -10.44 -24.35
CA GLU A 9 -17.80 -10.21 -23.96
C GLU A 9 -17.50 -10.82 -22.58
N TYR A 10 -16.30 -11.38 -22.43
CA TYR A 10 -15.78 -11.95 -21.19
C TYR A 10 -15.49 -10.81 -20.18
N PRO A 11 -16.31 -10.58 -19.14
CA PRO A 11 -16.15 -9.44 -18.26
C PRO A 11 -14.92 -9.62 -17.37
N LEU A 12 -14.22 -8.52 -17.05
CA LEU A 12 -13.10 -8.52 -16.12
C LEU A 12 -13.43 -7.68 -14.88
N VAL A 13 -13.36 -8.29 -13.70
CA VAL A 13 -13.48 -7.61 -12.41
C VAL A 13 -12.10 -7.36 -11.84
N VAL A 14 -11.79 -6.10 -11.51
CA VAL A 14 -10.49 -5.72 -10.95
C VAL A 14 -10.65 -5.18 -9.54
N VAL A 15 -10.11 -5.90 -8.56
CA VAL A 15 -10.06 -5.51 -7.16
C VAL A 15 -8.90 -4.52 -6.97
N LYS A 16 -9.24 -3.24 -6.83
CA LYS A 16 -8.28 -2.16 -6.52
C LYS A 16 -8.20 -1.82 -5.03
N SER A 17 -9.25 -2.14 -4.29
CA SER A 17 -9.32 -1.91 -2.84
C SER A 17 -8.21 -2.64 -2.11
N THR A 18 -7.66 -2.02 -1.07
CA THR A 18 -6.71 -2.70 -0.17
C THR A 18 -7.47 -3.71 0.68
N VAL A 19 -7.17 -4.99 0.49
CA VAL A 19 -7.80 -6.12 1.18
C VAL A 19 -6.72 -7.08 1.68
N LEU A 20 -6.99 -7.78 2.80
CA LEU A 20 -6.03 -8.70 3.41
C LEU A 20 -5.69 -9.86 2.46
N PRO A 21 -4.46 -10.42 2.54
CA PRO A 21 -4.08 -11.55 1.71
C PRO A 21 -5.06 -12.72 1.82
N GLY A 22 -5.58 -13.16 0.68
CA GLY A 22 -6.58 -14.22 0.53
C GLY A 22 -8.01 -13.70 0.33
N THR A 23 -8.30 -12.43 0.60
CA THR A 23 -9.68 -11.88 0.58
C THR A 23 -10.34 -12.05 -0.79
N THR A 24 -9.60 -11.83 -1.87
CA THR A 24 -10.16 -11.96 -3.23
C THR A 24 -10.63 -13.38 -3.50
N GLN A 25 -9.83 -14.38 -3.10
CA GLN A 25 -10.13 -15.79 -3.35
C GLN A 25 -11.20 -16.34 -2.39
N THR A 26 -11.20 -15.93 -1.13
CA THR A 26 -12.07 -16.51 -0.10
C THR A 26 -13.39 -15.79 0.09
N ILE A 27 -13.50 -14.52 -0.31
CA ILE A 27 -14.68 -13.68 -0.07
C ILE A 27 -15.21 -13.12 -1.39
N ILE A 28 -14.37 -12.42 -2.16
CA ILE A 28 -14.84 -11.65 -3.33
C ILE A 28 -15.31 -12.57 -4.45
N ILE A 29 -14.48 -13.54 -4.86
CA ILE A 29 -14.85 -14.51 -5.90
C ILE A 29 -16.14 -15.26 -5.52
N PRO A 30 -16.25 -15.89 -4.33
CA PRO A 30 -17.49 -16.57 -3.93
C PRO A 30 -18.73 -15.67 -3.94
N ALA A 31 -18.60 -14.42 -3.50
CA ALA A 31 -19.71 -13.47 -3.51
C ALA A 31 -20.15 -13.10 -4.94
N LEU A 32 -19.19 -12.92 -5.86
CA LEU A 32 -19.46 -12.64 -7.27
C LEU A 32 -20.14 -13.83 -7.95
N GLU A 33 -19.64 -15.03 -7.73
CA GLU A 33 -20.21 -16.27 -8.30
C GLU A 33 -21.64 -16.48 -7.79
N ALA A 34 -21.88 -16.35 -6.49
CA ALA A 34 -23.22 -16.47 -5.90
C ALA A 34 -24.21 -15.44 -6.45
N ALA A 35 -23.80 -14.16 -6.57
CA ALA A 35 -24.66 -13.09 -7.03
C ALA A 35 -24.93 -13.13 -8.55
N SER A 36 -24.00 -13.65 -9.34
CA SER A 36 -24.10 -13.70 -10.81
C SER A 36 -24.61 -15.03 -11.35
N ARG A 37 -24.52 -16.12 -10.56
CA ARG A 37 -24.70 -17.51 -11.02
C ARG A 37 -23.76 -17.88 -12.18
N LYS A 38 -22.58 -17.28 -12.21
CA LYS A 38 -21.49 -17.51 -13.16
C LYS A 38 -20.24 -17.97 -12.42
N GLN A 39 -19.28 -18.57 -13.11
CA GLN A 39 -18.04 -19.08 -12.56
C GLN A 39 -16.84 -18.19 -12.93
N ALA A 40 -16.02 -17.82 -11.95
CA ALA A 40 -14.78 -17.09 -12.19
C ALA A 40 -13.78 -17.94 -12.98
N GLY A 41 -13.00 -17.31 -13.86
CA GLY A 41 -12.09 -17.98 -14.79
C GLY A 41 -12.77 -18.60 -16.02
N LYS A 42 -14.07 -18.89 -15.96
CA LYS A 42 -14.83 -19.45 -17.09
C LYS A 42 -15.76 -18.43 -17.76
N ASP A 43 -16.55 -17.73 -16.96
CA ASP A 43 -17.58 -16.80 -17.44
C ASP A 43 -17.19 -15.33 -17.23
N PHE A 44 -16.21 -15.06 -16.35
CA PHE A 44 -15.61 -13.75 -16.10
C PHE A 44 -14.23 -13.89 -15.45
N GLY A 45 -13.35 -12.92 -15.69
CA GLY A 45 -12.02 -12.84 -15.08
C GLY A 45 -12.04 -12.04 -13.79
N VAL A 46 -11.12 -12.35 -12.88
CA VAL A 46 -10.89 -11.57 -11.66
C VAL A 46 -9.40 -11.29 -11.52
N CYS A 47 -9.04 -10.03 -11.30
CA CYS A 47 -7.67 -9.59 -11.04
C CYS A 47 -7.62 -8.74 -9.76
N VAL A 48 -6.49 -8.75 -9.07
CA VAL A 48 -6.12 -7.78 -8.06
C VAL A 48 -5.16 -6.77 -8.70
N CYS A 49 -5.43 -5.48 -8.57
CA CYS A 49 -4.53 -4.44 -9.07
C CYS A 49 -4.46 -3.33 -8.02
N PRO A 50 -3.53 -3.43 -7.06
CA PRO A 50 -3.36 -2.40 -6.05
C PRO A 50 -3.10 -1.04 -6.68
N GLU A 51 -3.56 0.02 -6.00
CA GLU A 51 -3.27 1.40 -6.39
C GLU A 51 -2.24 2.02 -5.44
N TYR A 52 -1.52 3.06 -5.88
CA TYR A 52 -0.47 3.73 -5.09
C TYR A 52 -0.64 5.25 -5.08
N LEU A 53 -1.87 5.74 -5.25
CA LEU A 53 -2.14 7.15 -5.48
C LEU A 53 -1.99 7.94 -4.17
N ARG A 54 -1.23 9.03 -4.23
CA ARG A 54 -1.17 9.97 -3.10
C ARG A 54 -2.26 11.01 -3.28
N GLU A 55 -3.02 11.32 -2.23
CA GLU A 55 -4.20 12.21 -2.31
C GLU A 55 -3.94 13.53 -3.07
N LYS A 56 -2.78 14.17 -2.85
CA LYS A 56 -2.40 15.44 -3.51
C LYS A 56 -1.82 15.28 -4.92
N HIS A 57 -1.47 14.07 -5.33
CA HIS A 57 -0.79 13.78 -6.60
C HIS A 57 -1.46 12.68 -7.42
N ALA A 58 -2.69 12.30 -7.08
CA ALA A 58 -3.38 11.13 -7.63
C ALA A 58 -3.44 11.14 -9.16
N TYR A 59 -3.68 12.29 -9.79
CA TYR A 59 -3.68 12.40 -11.24
C TYR A 59 -2.30 12.13 -11.86
N ALA A 60 -1.24 12.72 -11.31
CA ALA A 60 0.12 12.52 -11.79
C ALA A 60 0.60 11.07 -11.55
N ASP A 61 0.28 10.51 -10.38
CA ASP A 61 0.60 9.13 -10.00
C ASP A 61 -0.14 8.12 -10.91
N ALA A 62 -1.37 8.43 -11.33
CA ALA A 62 -2.11 7.59 -12.27
C ALA A 62 -1.54 7.61 -13.69
N LEU A 63 -0.99 8.75 -14.14
CA LEU A 63 -0.39 8.89 -15.47
C LEU A 63 1.03 8.33 -15.56
N ARG A 64 1.75 8.24 -14.44
CA ARG A 64 3.13 7.74 -14.36
C ARG A 64 3.29 6.86 -13.13
N PRO A 65 2.67 5.67 -13.12
CA PRO A 65 2.77 4.78 -11.98
C PRO A 65 4.21 4.28 -11.83
N PRO A 66 4.76 4.21 -10.61
CA PRO A 66 6.12 3.72 -10.40
C PRO A 66 6.26 2.22 -10.70
N ALA A 67 5.17 1.48 -10.56
CA ALA A 67 5.01 0.08 -10.95
C ALA A 67 3.52 -0.25 -11.06
N VAL A 68 3.20 -1.30 -11.80
CA VAL A 68 1.87 -1.91 -11.86
C VAL A 68 1.97 -3.34 -11.35
N VAL A 69 1.19 -3.69 -10.35
CA VAL A 69 1.07 -5.06 -9.86
C VAL A 69 -0.27 -5.64 -10.33
N ILE A 70 -0.22 -6.81 -10.96
CA ILE A 70 -1.38 -7.57 -11.41
C ILE A 70 -1.35 -8.93 -10.71
N GLY A 71 -2.24 -9.10 -9.74
CA GLY A 71 -2.51 -10.37 -9.08
C GLY A 71 -3.56 -11.15 -9.86
N VAL A 72 -3.21 -12.27 -10.47
CA VAL A 72 -4.13 -13.02 -11.32
C VAL A 72 -3.69 -14.47 -11.44
N ASP A 73 -4.67 -15.39 -11.41
CA ASP A 73 -4.42 -16.82 -11.62
C ASP A 73 -4.83 -17.28 -13.05
N ASP A 74 -5.66 -16.48 -13.74
CA ASP A 74 -6.04 -16.67 -15.15
C ASP A 74 -5.15 -15.86 -16.11
N VAL A 75 -4.56 -16.55 -17.10
CA VAL A 75 -3.64 -15.92 -18.06
C VAL A 75 -4.36 -14.85 -18.89
N ALA A 76 -5.55 -15.16 -19.40
CA ALA A 76 -6.28 -14.28 -20.31
C ALA A 76 -6.73 -12.96 -19.63
N ALA A 77 -7.27 -13.04 -18.41
CA ALA A 77 -7.62 -11.89 -17.59
C ALA A 77 -6.41 -10.99 -17.30
N GLY A 78 -5.25 -11.61 -17.03
CA GLY A 78 -4.02 -10.88 -16.79
C GLY A 78 -3.49 -10.18 -18.04
N ASP A 79 -3.52 -10.86 -19.19
CA ASP A 79 -3.10 -10.28 -20.47
C ASP A 79 -3.97 -9.08 -20.87
N ALA A 80 -5.29 -9.22 -20.67
CA ALA A 80 -6.25 -8.14 -20.92
C ALA A 80 -5.97 -6.92 -20.03
N LEU A 81 -5.70 -7.14 -18.73
CA LEU A 81 -5.39 -6.04 -17.82
C LEU A 81 -4.03 -5.41 -18.12
N GLU A 82 -3.01 -6.22 -18.44
CA GLU A 82 -1.68 -5.74 -18.80
C GLU A 82 -1.73 -4.86 -20.05
N ALA A 83 -2.52 -5.23 -21.06
CA ALA A 83 -2.72 -4.43 -22.26
C ALA A 83 -3.25 -3.01 -21.97
N LEU A 84 -4.08 -2.84 -20.93
CA LEU A 84 -4.54 -1.52 -20.49
C LEU A 84 -3.43 -0.67 -19.89
N PHE A 85 -2.39 -1.29 -19.32
CA PHE A 85 -1.29 -0.58 -18.68
C PHE A 85 -0.08 -0.33 -19.59
N LYS A 86 0.02 -1.03 -20.73
CA LYS A 86 1.12 -0.85 -21.71
C LYS A 86 1.41 0.61 -22.08
N PRO A 87 0.43 1.51 -22.28
CA PRO A 87 0.72 2.90 -22.65
C PRO A 87 1.44 3.73 -21.57
N PHE A 88 1.51 3.27 -20.32
CA PHE A 88 2.07 4.03 -19.21
C PHE A 88 3.57 3.77 -18.94
N ASP A 89 4.20 2.87 -19.71
CA ASP A 89 5.65 2.55 -19.65
C ASP A 89 6.19 2.32 -18.22
N ALA A 90 5.39 1.65 -17.40
CA ALA A 90 5.74 1.31 -16.02
C ALA A 90 6.11 -0.17 -15.90
N PRO A 91 7.05 -0.54 -15.02
CA PRO A 91 7.34 -1.94 -14.73
C PRO A 91 6.07 -2.69 -14.28
N ILE A 92 5.78 -3.83 -14.92
CA ILE A 92 4.61 -4.65 -14.62
C ILE A 92 5.05 -5.95 -13.92
N PHE A 93 4.45 -6.23 -12.77
CA PHE A 93 4.66 -7.45 -12.01
C PHE A 93 3.41 -8.31 -12.03
N ARG A 94 3.51 -9.53 -12.56
CA ARG A 94 2.45 -10.54 -12.48
C ARG A 94 2.71 -11.46 -11.29
N LEU A 95 1.75 -11.51 -10.38
CA LEU A 95 1.80 -12.29 -9.15
C LEU A 95 0.52 -13.12 -9.01
N SER A 96 0.50 -14.07 -8.06
CA SER A 96 -0.78 -14.63 -7.60
C SER A 96 -1.61 -13.55 -6.90
N MET A 97 -2.93 -13.74 -6.85
CA MET A 97 -3.83 -12.77 -6.20
C MET A 97 -3.41 -12.46 -4.76
N ARG A 98 -3.13 -13.50 -3.96
CA ARG A 98 -2.71 -13.37 -2.56
C ARG A 98 -1.38 -12.61 -2.41
N ALA A 99 -0.44 -12.82 -3.33
CA ALA A 99 0.84 -12.11 -3.32
C ALA A 99 0.69 -10.63 -3.69
N ALA A 100 -0.20 -10.28 -4.63
CA ALA A 100 -0.51 -8.89 -4.96
C ALA A 100 -1.19 -8.15 -3.80
N GLU A 101 -2.10 -8.81 -3.08
CA GLU A 101 -2.72 -8.26 -1.87
C GLU A 101 -1.67 -8.00 -0.78
N LEU A 102 -0.75 -8.96 -0.54
CA LEU A 102 0.36 -8.79 0.40
C LEU A 102 1.31 -7.66 -0.01
N GLN A 103 1.60 -7.53 -1.30
CA GLN A 103 2.48 -6.47 -1.82
C GLN A 103 1.96 -5.08 -1.45
N LYS A 104 0.64 -4.86 -1.52
CA LYS A 104 0.04 -3.56 -1.14
C LYS A 104 0.28 -3.24 0.33
N TYR A 105 0.15 -4.23 1.22
CA TYR A 105 0.50 -4.06 2.62
C TYR A 105 2.00 -3.81 2.78
N ALA A 106 2.86 -4.63 2.19
CA ALA A 106 4.31 -4.42 2.26
C ALA A 106 4.72 -2.98 1.87
N HIS A 107 4.13 -2.44 0.81
CA HIS A 107 4.32 -1.04 0.40
C HIS A 107 3.91 -0.03 1.49
N ASN A 108 2.69 -0.13 2.02
CA ASN A 108 2.18 0.83 2.99
C ASN A 108 2.88 0.71 4.36
N LEU A 109 3.19 -0.51 4.79
CA LEU A 109 3.90 -0.77 6.04
C LEU A 109 5.34 -0.27 5.97
N PHE A 110 6.04 -0.49 4.86
CA PHE A 110 7.38 0.07 4.66
C PHE A 110 7.39 1.60 4.74
N ASN A 111 6.40 2.24 4.12
CA ASN A 111 6.21 3.68 4.21
C ASN A 111 5.97 4.18 5.64
N ALA A 112 5.14 3.46 6.42
CA ALA A 112 4.89 3.78 7.82
C ALA A 112 6.16 3.61 8.70
N VAL A 113 6.88 2.50 8.53
CA VAL A 113 8.15 2.23 9.23
C VAL A 113 9.18 3.30 8.89
N LYS A 114 9.30 3.68 7.61
CA LYS A 114 10.23 4.73 7.17
C LYS A 114 9.93 6.06 7.86
N ILE A 115 8.66 6.49 7.90
CA ILE A 115 8.25 7.72 8.59
C ILE A 115 8.61 7.64 10.08
N ALA A 116 8.24 6.55 10.75
CA ALA A 116 8.52 6.36 12.16
C ALA A 116 10.03 6.40 12.47
N PHE A 117 10.84 5.73 11.66
CA PHE A 117 12.29 5.72 11.77
C PHE A 117 12.89 7.12 11.68
N PHE A 118 12.53 7.88 10.63
CA PHE A 118 13.07 9.24 10.46
C PHE A 118 12.57 10.20 11.54
N ASN A 119 11.38 10.00 12.09
CA ASN A 119 10.90 10.76 13.24
C ASN A 119 11.70 10.43 14.52
N GLU A 120 12.04 9.17 14.74
CA GLU A 120 12.88 8.76 15.86
C GLU A 120 14.29 9.36 15.75
N MET A 121 14.89 9.35 14.55
CA MET A 121 16.19 9.98 14.32
C MET A 121 16.18 11.49 14.56
N ARG A 122 15.04 12.17 14.37
CA ARG A 122 14.91 13.59 14.76
C ARG A 122 14.94 13.77 16.28
N GLY A 123 14.28 12.88 17.00
CA GLY A 123 14.26 12.91 18.47
C GLY A 123 15.62 12.60 19.11
N ALA A 124 16.49 11.89 18.38
CA ALA A 124 17.85 11.61 18.82
C ALA A 124 18.80 12.81 18.71
N ALA A 125 18.44 13.85 17.96
CA ALA A 125 19.29 15.02 17.76
C ALA A 125 19.26 15.96 18.95
N ASP A 126 20.42 16.49 19.31
CA ASP A 126 20.53 17.59 20.26
C ASP A 126 20.54 18.96 19.55
N ALA A 127 20.62 20.03 20.35
CA ALA A 127 20.55 21.40 19.87
C ALA A 127 21.73 21.78 18.95
N ASP A 128 22.87 21.11 19.06
CA ASP A 128 24.10 21.51 18.38
C ASP A 128 24.05 21.20 16.88
N TYR A 129 23.35 20.12 16.49
CA TYR A 129 23.21 19.69 15.08
C TYR A 129 21.76 19.53 14.60
N ALA A 130 20.78 19.99 15.38
CA ALA A 130 19.37 20.01 14.97
C ALA A 130 19.13 20.76 13.64
N SER A 131 19.94 21.78 13.35
CA SER A 131 19.87 22.55 12.10
C SER A 131 20.35 21.78 10.87
N GLU A 132 21.15 20.73 11.05
CA GLU A 132 21.74 19.93 9.98
C GLU A 132 20.93 18.68 9.62
N LEU A 133 19.88 18.37 10.39
CA LEU A 133 19.10 17.13 10.23
C LEU A 133 18.54 16.88 8.84
N ASP A 134 18.10 17.94 8.15
CA ASP A 134 17.58 17.79 6.79
C ASP A 134 18.70 17.37 5.81
N ALA A 135 19.94 17.86 6.02
CA ALA A 135 21.11 17.43 5.25
C ALA A 135 21.53 16.00 5.63
N VAL A 136 21.49 15.64 6.91
CA VAL A 136 21.75 14.27 7.39
C VAL A 136 20.78 13.29 6.72
N PHE A 137 19.47 13.56 6.73
CA PHE A 137 18.50 12.67 6.11
C PHE A 137 18.61 12.62 4.59
N ALA A 138 18.95 13.75 3.94
CA ALA A 138 19.23 13.77 2.51
C ALA A 138 20.47 12.91 2.16
N ALA A 139 21.53 12.96 2.97
CA ALA A 139 22.70 12.11 2.79
C ALA A 139 22.33 10.63 2.99
N THR A 140 21.61 10.30 4.07
CA THR A 140 21.20 8.91 4.41
C THR A 140 20.37 8.25 3.31
N VAL A 141 19.39 8.96 2.74
CA VAL A 141 18.55 8.36 1.67
C VAL A 141 19.32 8.12 0.38
N LEU A 142 20.40 8.87 0.12
CA LEU A 142 21.23 8.68 -1.06
C LEU A 142 22.30 7.61 -0.86
N SER A 143 22.86 7.49 0.36
CA SER A 143 23.93 6.56 0.67
C SER A 143 23.46 5.16 1.06
N SER A 144 22.21 5.00 1.53
CA SER A 144 21.67 3.70 1.93
C SER A 144 21.17 2.89 0.72
N GLU A 145 21.68 1.67 0.56
CA GLU A 145 21.44 0.78 -0.61
C GLU A 145 19.98 0.31 -0.83
N GLY A 146 18.99 0.82 -0.07
CA GLY A 146 17.59 0.40 -0.13
C GLY A 146 16.55 1.52 -0.29
N LEU A 147 16.96 2.78 -0.46
CA LEU A 147 16.04 3.94 -0.41
C LEU A 147 15.86 4.62 -1.77
N TRP A 148 15.04 4.03 -2.64
CA TRP A 148 14.80 4.54 -4.00
C TRP A 148 14.07 5.90 -4.07
N ASN A 149 13.23 6.22 -3.07
CA ASN A 149 12.52 7.49 -2.99
C ASN A 149 13.01 8.33 -1.80
N ALA A 150 13.97 9.20 -2.06
CA ALA A 150 14.58 10.10 -1.07
C ALA A 150 13.59 11.05 -0.38
N SER A 151 12.48 11.38 -1.04
CA SER A 151 11.55 12.42 -0.58
C SER A 151 10.46 11.92 0.39
N TYR A 152 10.09 10.64 0.31
CA TYR A 152 8.97 10.12 1.06
C TYR A 152 9.36 9.79 2.50
N GLY A 153 8.60 10.28 3.48
CA GLY A 153 8.78 9.97 4.91
C GLY A 153 10.01 10.57 5.57
N THR A 154 10.76 11.41 4.85
CA THR A 154 11.87 12.20 5.38
C THR A 154 11.48 13.66 5.62
N ARG A 155 10.22 14.04 5.37
CA ARG A 155 9.71 15.42 5.40
C ARG A 155 8.49 15.51 6.33
N ASP A 156 7.98 16.72 6.53
CA ASP A 156 6.74 17.02 7.27
C ASP A 156 6.73 16.76 8.80
N ARG A 157 7.87 16.31 9.36
CA ARG A 157 8.24 16.33 10.80
C ARG A 157 7.15 15.87 11.79
N GLY A 158 6.25 14.97 11.38
CA GLY A 158 5.07 14.60 12.15
C GLY A 158 4.67 13.13 11.98
N PRO A 159 3.71 12.65 12.79
CA PRO A 159 3.24 11.28 12.72
C PRO A 159 2.60 10.99 11.36
N PHE A 160 2.74 9.76 10.87
CA PHE A 160 1.95 9.31 9.73
C PHE A 160 0.46 9.34 10.10
N MET A 161 -0.34 9.84 9.16
CA MET A 161 -1.78 10.08 9.33
C MET A 161 -2.53 9.82 8.01
N GLY A 162 -3.80 10.22 7.95
CA GLY A 162 -4.66 10.04 6.79
C GLY A 162 -5.43 8.72 6.81
N SER A 163 -6.18 8.49 5.74
CA SER A 163 -7.12 7.38 5.65
C SER A 163 -6.46 6.01 5.44
N CYS A 164 -5.23 5.96 4.92
CA CYS A 164 -4.60 4.71 4.47
C CYS A 164 -3.61 4.11 5.48
N LEU A 165 -2.58 4.85 5.90
CA LEU A 165 -1.48 4.25 6.67
C LEU A 165 -1.90 3.71 8.04
N PRO A 166 -2.62 4.47 8.90
CA PRO A 166 -3.02 3.95 10.22
C PRO A 166 -3.89 2.70 10.11
N LYS A 167 -4.93 2.73 9.26
CA LYS A 167 -5.85 1.60 9.11
C LYS A 167 -5.15 0.34 8.57
N ASP A 168 -4.22 0.51 7.62
CA ASP A 168 -3.55 -0.63 6.98
C ASP A 168 -2.51 -1.24 7.93
N VAL A 169 -1.80 -0.41 8.71
CA VAL A 169 -0.89 -0.87 9.77
C VAL A 169 -1.65 -1.67 10.82
N GLU A 170 -2.76 -1.14 11.32
CA GLU A 170 -3.60 -1.81 12.33
C GLU A 170 -4.21 -3.11 11.79
N ALA A 171 -4.77 -3.08 10.57
CA ALA A 171 -5.36 -4.25 9.93
C ALA A 171 -4.33 -5.37 9.71
N PHE A 172 -3.12 -5.02 9.26
CA PHE A 172 -2.05 -6.01 9.08
C PHE A 172 -1.57 -6.59 10.41
N ILE A 173 -1.42 -5.75 11.44
CA ILE A 173 -1.04 -6.19 12.78
C ILE A 173 -2.05 -7.23 13.30
N ALA A 174 -3.35 -6.94 13.21
CA ALA A 174 -4.40 -7.85 13.64
C ALA A 174 -4.40 -9.16 12.83
N TRP A 175 -4.25 -9.08 11.50
CA TRP A 175 -4.17 -10.25 10.62
C TRP A 175 -2.91 -11.09 10.88
N SER A 176 -1.76 -10.49 11.14
CA SER A 176 -0.50 -11.23 11.38
C SER A 176 -0.57 -12.15 12.60
N GLN A 177 -1.33 -11.76 13.62
CA GLN A 177 -1.53 -12.55 14.84
C GLN A 177 -2.26 -13.87 14.57
N THR A 178 -3.10 -13.92 13.53
CA THR A 178 -3.83 -15.15 13.16
C THR A 178 -2.98 -16.11 12.32
N GLU A 179 -1.88 -15.63 11.72
CA GLU A 179 -1.03 -16.37 10.77
C GLU A 179 0.31 -16.86 11.37
N VAL A 180 0.44 -16.87 12.71
CA VAL A 180 1.65 -17.32 13.46
C VAL A 180 2.89 -16.42 13.25
N HIS A 181 2.72 -15.20 12.73
CA HIS A 181 3.81 -14.25 12.53
C HIS A 181 3.63 -12.98 13.38
N ASP A 182 4.61 -12.67 14.21
CA ASP A 182 4.61 -11.39 14.93
C ASP A 182 5.17 -10.24 14.06
N ALA A 183 4.33 -9.25 13.72
CA ALA A 183 4.75 -8.06 12.97
C ALA A 183 5.55 -7.05 13.85
N THR A 184 6.62 -7.50 14.50
CA THR A 184 7.35 -6.75 15.55
C THR A 184 7.79 -5.35 15.11
N ILE A 185 8.44 -5.23 13.95
CA ILE A 185 8.92 -3.93 13.42
C ILE A 185 7.74 -2.97 13.16
N VAL A 186 6.64 -3.50 12.64
CA VAL A 186 5.44 -2.73 12.30
C VAL A 186 4.74 -2.23 13.57
N ARG A 187 4.68 -3.07 14.62
CA ARG A 187 4.16 -2.65 15.93
C ARG A 187 5.02 -1.55 16.55
N ALA A 188 6.34 -1.68 16.50
CA ALA A 188 7.26 -0.67 17.02
C ALA A 188 7.05 0.68 16.29
N ALA A 189 6.91 0.65 14.96
CA ALA A 189 6.60 1.85 14.19
C ALA A 189 5.26 2.50 14.59
N LEU A 190 4.21 1.70 14.81
CA LEU A 190 2.92 2.22 15.30
C LEU A 190 3.04 2.84 16.69
N GLN A 191 3.75 2.18 17.61
CA GLN A 191 3.99 2.70 18.96
C GLN A 191 4.74 4.02 18.95
N SER A 192 5.82 4.11 18.18
CA SER A 192 6.60 5.34 17.97
C SER A 192 5.71 6.47 17.42
N ASN A 193 4.88 6.15 16.42
CA ASN A 193 3.96 7.12 15.82
C ASN A 193 2.92 7.67 16.81
N LEU A 194 2.32 6.80 17.62
CA LEU A 194 1.34 7.19 18.64
C LEU A 194 1.97 8.02 19.76
N ALA A 195 3.20 7.69 20.18
CA ALA A 195 3.95 8.47 21.17
C ALA A 195 4.21 9.90 20.67
N LEU A 196 4.68 10.05 19.42
CA LEU A 196 4.87 11.36 18.80
C LEU A 196 3.55 12.13 18.68
N ALA A 197 2.48 11.49 18.24
CA ALA A 197 1.16 12.12 18.13
C ALA A 197 0.65 12.63 19.50
N LYS A 198 0.92 11.89 20.59
CA LYS A 198 0.58 12.31 21.94
C LYS A 198 1.41 13.53 22.38
N ALA A 199 2.73 13.49 22.17
CA ALA A 199 3.63 14.58 22.54
C ALA A 199 3.25 15.91 21.86
N LEU A 200 2.94 15.87 20.56
CA LEU A 200 2.51 17.06 19.81
C LEU A 200 1.16 17.61 20.27
N LYS A 201 0.21 16.75 20.67
CA LYS A 201 -1.07 17.19 21.25
C LYS A 201 -0.89 17.90 22.58
N SER A 202 -0.01 17.40 23.45
CA SER A 202 0.30 18.04 24.73
C SER A 202 0.95 19.41 24.53
N ALA A 203 1.94 19.51 23.63
CA ALA A 203 2.62 20.78 23.35
C ALA A 203 1.67 21.89 22.84
N ASN A 204 0.64 21.53 22.06
CA ASN A 204 -0.36 22.49 21.55
C ASN A 204 -1.43 22.89 22.57
N GLN A 205 -1.54 22.19 23.71
CA GLN A 205 -2.48 22.54 24.79
C GLN A 205 -1.84 23.50 25.81
N ASP A 206 -0.51 23.51 25.90
CA ASP A 206 0.28 24.36 26.78
C ASP A 206 0.69 25.70 26.12
N SER A 207 0.30 25.92 24.86
CA SER A 207 0.58 27.11 24.03
C SER A 207 -0.67 27.93 23.74
#